data_AF-A0AAV2DJ84-F1
#
_entry.id   AF-A0AAV2DJ84-F1
#
_cell.length_a   1.000
_cell.length_b   1.000
_cell.length_c   1.000
_cell.angle_alpha   90.00
_cell.angle_beta   90.00
_cell.angle_gamma   90.00
#
_symmetry.space_group_name_H-M   'P 1'
#
loop_
_entity.id
_entity.type
_entity.pdbx_description
1 polymer ?
#
loop_
_entity_poly.entity_id
_entity_poly.type
_entity_poly.pdbx_seq_one_letter_code
_entity_poly.pdbx_strand_id
1 'polypeptide(L)'
;MGPVDEKVEVAIESGDDEMEILFSGAASSPTRRKAVNFDLESETLPLSSSNHSHINTSSNHLANSWIVKRMERSPFRTFYIVLIRAKINVLLPFGPLAILLHYFTGKHVWVFFFSLVGIIPLAERLGYATEQLAFYTGPTAGGLLNATFGNATEMIISIYALKSGMVRVVQQSLLGSILSNMLLVLGFSFFTGGIVHCKKVQVFNKAAAVVNSGLLLMAVMGIMFPAVLHFTRTEIHFGKSEMALSRFSSCIMLVAYGSYLFFQLKSQHNLYSPIDEVVNNDEEGADDEEAPEITQWESICWLAVLTLWISVLSGYLVDAIQGASESLNMPMAFISVILLPIVGNAAEHASAIMFAMKDKLDISLGVAIGSSTQISMFVIPFCVVLGWIMGQPMDLNFQLFETATLFITVLVVAFMLQEGTSNYFKGLMLILCYLIVAASFFVHVDRSSDDD
;
A
#
# COMPACT_ATOMS: atom_id res chain seq x y z
N MET A 1 67.69 15.31 5.79
CA MET A 1 66.77 15.05 6.92
C MET A 1 65.87 13.92 6.47
N GLY A 2 66.06 12.75 7.09
CA GLY A 2 65.63 11.45 6.58
C GLY A 2 64.21 11.02 6.95
N PRO A 3 63.77 9.84 6.47
CA PRO A 3 62.45 9.28 6.68
C PRO A 3 62.43 8.40 7.95
N VAL A 4 61.26 8.22 8.57
CA VAL A 4 61.06 7.27 9.66
C VAL A 4 59.86 6.38 9.32
N ASP A 5 60.17 5.12 9.01
CA ASP A 5 59.30 3.95 9.19
C ASP A 5 59.38 3.53 10.67
N GLU A 6 58.27 3.14 11.30
CA GLU A 6 58.34 2.09 12.34
C GLU A 6 57.00 1.34 12.54
N LYS A 7 57.14 0.01 12.59
CA LYS A 7 56.14 -1.02 12.88
C LYS A 7 55.76 -1.00 14.36
N VAL A 8 54.56 -1.45 14.73
CA VAL A 8 54.33 -2.12 16.03
C VAL A 8 53.40 -3.33 15.86
N GLU A 9 53.78 -4.35 16.61
CA GLU A 9 53.50 -5.77 16.56
C GLU A 9 52.41 -6.18 17.58
N VAL A 10 51.82 -7.35 17.38
CA VAL A 10 50.78 -7.97 18.23
C VAL A 10 51.41 -8.54 19.52
N ALA A 11 50.73 -8.39 20.66
CA ALA A 11 50.97 -9.25 21.83
C ALA A 11 49.65 -9.58 22.57
N ILE A 12 49.48 -10.88 22.81
CA ILE A 12 48.46 -11.54 23.63
C ILE A 12 49.03 -11.65 25.04
N GLU A 13 48.25 -11.33 26.08
CA GLU A 13 48.60 -11.69 27.47
C GLU A 13 47.41 -12.34 28.17
N SER A 14 47.59 -13.64 28.44
CA SER A 14 46.90 -14.46 29.41
C SER A 14 47.77 -14.56 30.67
N GLY A 15 47.18 -14.44 31.86
CA GLY A 15 47.87 -14.68 33.12
C GLY A 15 46.89 -15.00 34.24
N ASP A 16 46.84 -16.29 34.60
CA ASP A 16 46.35 -16.80 35.88
C ASP A 16 47.29 -16.35 37.02
N ASP A 17 46.75 -16.10 38.21
CA ASP A 17 47.50 -16.11 39.47
C ASP A 17 46.65 -16.79 40.57
N GLU A 18 47.18 -17.92 41.07
CA GLU A 18 46.77 -18.63 42.28
C GLU A 18 47.38 -17.98 43.54
N MET A 19 46.67 -18.04 44.68
CA MET A 19 47.12 -18.65 45.96
C MET A 19 46.27 -18.11 47.15
N GLU A 20 45.49 -18.94 47.86
CA GLU A 20 45.87 -19.80 49.02
C GLU A 20 45.78 -18.98 50.35
N ILE A 21 45.00 -19.30 51.40
CA ILE A 21 45.18 -20.38 52.42
C ILE A 21 44.05 -20.25 53.50
N LEU A 22 43.36 -21.37 53.79
CA LEU A 22 42.96 -22.03 55.09
C LEU A 22 42.41 -21.21 56.31
N PHE A 23 41.56 -21.69 57.25
CA PHE A 23 41.20 -23.02 57.80
C PHE A 23 39.91 -22.93 58.67
N SER A 24 39.28 -24.11 58.88
CA SER A 24 38.56 -24.59 60.08
C SER A 24 37.02 -24.61 60.09
N GLY A 25 36.47 -25.81 60.31
CA GLY A 25 35.04 -26.09 60.39
C GLY A 25 34.58 -26.58 61.77
N ALA A 26 33.26 -26.79 61.92
CA ALA A 26 32.63 -27.97 62.53
C ALA A 26 31.11 -27.77 62.79
N ALA A 27 30.33 -28.77 62.34
CA ALA A 27 29.12 -29.36 62.93
C ALA A 27 27.81 -28.54 63.14
N SER A 28 26.72 -28.92 62.46
CA SER A 28 25.74 -29.94 62.95
C SER A 28 24.40 -29.98 62.16
N SER A 29 24.13 -31.18 61.61
CA SER A 29 22.87 -31.89 61.29
C SER A 29 21.62 -31.28 60.58
N PRO A 30 20.90 -32.06 59.74
CA PRO A 30 19.79 -31.63 58.87
C PRO A 30 18.39 -32.13 59.30
N THR A 31 17.32 -31.56 58.75
CA THR A 31 15.94 -32.10 58.90
C THR A 31 15.25 -32.35 57.56
N ARG A 32 14.84 -33.62 57.38
CA ARG A 32 14.09 -34.24 56.27
C ARG A 32 12.70 -33.62 56.03
N ARG A 33 12.26 -33.56 54.76
CA ARG A 33 10.84 -33.73 54.38
C ARG A 33 10.71 -34.96 53.47
N LYS A 34 9.81 -35.88 53.84
CA LYS A 34 9.47 -37.13 53.14
C LYS A 34 8.35 -36.87 52.13
N ALA A 35 8.49 -37.42 50.92
CA ALA A 35 7.40 -37.68 49.99
C ALA A 35 6.66 -38.97 50.41
N VAL A 36 5.35 -39.03 50.16
CA VAL A 36 4.51 -40.22 50.35
C VAL A 36 3.69 -40.41 49.07
N ASN A 37 3.94 -41.52 48.37
CA ASN A 37 3.04 -42.12 47.39
C ASN A 37 2.07 -43.05 48.12
N PHE A 38 0.85 -43.17 47.60
CA PHE A 38 -0.07 -44.26 47.95
C PHE A 38 -0.83 -44.69 46.69
N ASP A 39 -0.53 -45.91 46.24
CA ASP A 39 -1.36 -46.70 45.32
C ASP A 39 -2.31 -47.58 46.14
N LEU A 40 -3.53 -47.79 45.65
CA LEU A 40 -4.36 -48.94 46.03
C LEU A 40 -5.31 -49.30 44.90
N GLU A 41 -5.03 -50.42 44.23
CA GLU A 41 -5.99 -51.22 43.46
C GLU A 41 -6.90 -52.01 44.44
N SER A 42 -8.18 -52.20 44.10
CA SER A 42 -8.78 -53.54 43.87
C SER A 42 -10.32 -53.55 43.88
N GLU A 43 -10.83 -54.45 43.03
CA GLU A 43 -12.11 -55.17 43.06
C GLU A 43 -13.35 -54.68 42.29
N THR A 44 -14.04 -55.69 41.72
CA THR A 44 -14.92 -55.68 40.55
C THR A 44 -16.26 -56.38 40.85
N LEU A 45 -17.36 -55.85 40.24
CA LEU A 45 -18.59 -56.51 39.72
C LEU A 45 -19.67 -57.10 40.69
N PRO A 46 -20.95 -57.38 40.27
CA PRO A 46 -21.61 -57.20 38.94
C PRO A 46 -23.09 -56.63 38.90
N LEU A 47 -23.48 -56.19 37.68
CA LEU A 47 -24.77 -56.29 36.93
C LEU A 47 -26.16 -56.09 37.59
N SER A 48 -26.97 -55.18 36.99
CA SER A 48 -28.38 -55.43 36.64
C SER A 48 -28.89 -54.45 35.56
N SER A 49 -29.47 -55.01 34.52
CA SER A 49 -30.05 -54.42 33.30
C SER A 49 -31.34 -53.62 33.51
N SER A 50 -31.56 -52.57 32.71
CA SER A 50 -32.88 -52.34 32.09
C SER A 50 -32.75 -51.57 30.77
N ASN A 51 -33.33 -52.15 29.73
CA ASN A 51 -33.48 -51.62 28.39
C ASN A 51 -34.50 -50.48 28.35
N HIS A 52 -34.17 -49.39 27.65
CA HIS A 52 -35.16 -48.65 26.86
C HIS A 52 -34.51 -48.15 25.57
N SER A 53 -34.93 -48.77 24.46
CA SER A 53 -34.76 -48.29 23.10
C SER A 53 -35.78 -47.19 22.79
N HIS A 54 -35.39 -46.25 21.91
CA HIS A 54 -36.17 -45.58 20.84
C HIS A 54 -35.58 -44.17 20.62
N ILE A 55 -34.65 -44.01 19.68
CA ILE A 55 -34.91 -43.58 18.28
C ILE A 55 -35.59 -42.19 18.25
N ASN A 56 -34.78 -41.11 18.13
CA ASN A 56 -35.09 -39.89 17.34
C ASN A 56 -34.03 -38.76 17.52
N THR A 57 -32.76 -39.00 17.23
CA THR A 57 -31.72 -37.94 17.29
C THR A 57 -30.82 -37.80 16.06
N SER A 58 -30.89 -38.70 15.07
CA SER A 58 -30.00 -38.63 13.89
C SER A 58 -30.55 -37.80 12.70
N SER A 59 -31.85 -37.56 12.60
CA SER A 59 -32.43 -36.78 11.47
C SER A 59 -32.20 -35.27 11.63
N ASN A 60 -32.28 -34.74 12.85
CA ASN A 60 -32.11 -33.31 13.11
C ASN A 60 -30.65 -32.86 13.03
N HIS A 61 -29.68 -33.73 13.32
CA HIS A 61 -28.26 -33.36 13.25
C HIS A 61 -27.73 -33.34 11.80
N LEU A 62 -28.24 -34.23 10.93
CA LEU A 62 -27.91 -34.22 9.50
C LEU A 62 -28.62 -33.08 8.77
N ALA A 63 -29.89 -32.79 9.11
CA ALA A 63 -30.64 -31.68 8.53
C ALA A 63 -30.08 -30.31 8.96
N ASN A 64 -29.71 -30.14 10.25
CA ASN A 64 -29.05 -28.90 10.70
C ASN A 64 -27.65 -28.75 10.12
N SER A 65 -26.88 -29.84 9.93
CA SER A 65 -25.58 -29.75 9.25
C SER A 65 -25.72 -29.34 7.78
N TRP A 66 -26.74 -29.86 7.08
CA TRP A 66 -26.99 -29.53 5.67
C TRP A 66 -27.54 -28.11 5.47
N ILE A 67 -28.45 -27.66 6.34
CA ILE A 67 -29.07 -26.33 6.24
C ILE A 67 -28.08 -25.24 6.68
N VAL A 68 -27.29 -25.47 7.72
CA VAL A 68 -26.23 -24.53 8.15
C VAL A 68 -25.12 -24.47 7.10
N LYS A 69 -24.65 -25.60 6.54
CA LYS A 69 -23.69 -25.61 5.42
C LYS A 69 -24.25 -24.98 4.13
N ARG A 70 -25.57 -24.95 3.94
CA ARG A 70 -26.22 -24.34 2.77
C ARG A 70 -26.45 -22.84 2.96
N MET A 71 -26.57 -22.35 4.19
CA MET A 71 -26.52 -20.91 4.51
C MET A 71 -25.08 -20.35 4.49
N GLU A 72 -24.09 -21.20 4.77
CA GLU A 72 -22.65 -20.87 4.75
C GLU A 72 -22.07 -20.70 3.32
N ARG A 73 -22.85 -21.02 2.28
CA ARG A 73 -22.47 -20.90 0.85
C ARG A 73 -23.44 -20.04 0.04
N SER A 74 -24.08 -19.08 0.68
CA SER A 74 -25.04 -18.23 -0.01
C SER A 74 -24.33 -17.03 -0.64
N PRO A 75 -24.50 -16.73 -1.95
CA PRO A 75 -23.96 -15.52 -2.58
C PRO A 75 -24.44 -14.24 -1.88
N PHE A 76 -25.54 -14.32 -1.13
CA PHE A 76 -26.03 -13.24 -0.28
C PHE A 76 -25.09 -12.90 0.89
N ARG A 77 -24.34 -13.88 1.43
CA ARG A 77 -23.36 -13.62 2.50
C ARG A 77 -22.20 -12.79 1.96
N THR A 78 -21.63 -13.20 0.83
CA THR A 78 -20.50 -12.47 0.24
C THR A 78 -20.93 -11.12 -0.31
N PHE A 79 -22.13 -11.01 -0.88
CA PHE A 79 -22.73 -9.72 -1.21
C PHE A 79 -22.85 -8.79 0.00
N TYR A 80 -23.33 -9.29 1.14
CA TYR A 80 -23.44 -8.49 2.36
C TYR A 80 -22.06 -8.05 2.88
N ILE A 81 -21.09 -8.97 2.91
CA ILE A 81 -19.72 -8.67 3.37
C ILE A 81 -19.06 -7.62 2.47
N VAL A 82 -19.10 -7.82 1.15
CA VAL A 82 -18.40 -6.95 0.20
C VAL A 82 -19.14 -5.62 0.03
N LEU A 83 -20.47 -5.58 -0.07
CA LEU A 83 -21.19 -4.35 -0.43
C LEU A 83 -21.88 -3.65 0.73
N ILE A 84 -22.20 -4.31 1.85
CA ILE A 84 -23.00 -3.70 2.92
C ILE A 84 -22.20 -3.47 4.20
N ARG A 85 -21.27 -4.37 4.55
CA ARG A 85 -20.52 -4.30 5.82
C ARG A 85 -19.61 -3.08 5.91
N ALA A 86 -18.97 -2.68 4.82
CA ALA A 86 -18.04 -1.56 4.82
C ALA A 86 -18.80 -0.22 4.83
N LYS A 87 -18.53 0.62 5.83
CA LYS A 87 -19.18 1.94 6.00
C LYS A 87 -18.98 2.85 4.78
N ILE A 88 -17.86 2.68 4.06
CA ILE A 88 -17.54 3.49 2.87
C ILE A 88 -18.50 3.22 1.70
N ASN A 89 -19.16 2.05 1.68
CA ASN A 89 -20.12 1.68 0.63
C ASN A 89 -21.41 2.49 0.67
N VAL A 90 -21.62 3.33 1.69
CA VAL A 90 -22.64 4.39 1.66
C VAL A 90 -22.45 5.32 0.44
N LEU A 91 -21.23 5.40 -0.10
CA LEU A 91 -20.91 6.18 -1.30
C LEU A 91 -21.20 5.46 -2.63
N LEU A 92 -21.47 4.15 -2.61
CA LEU A 92 -21.66 3.35 -3.81
C LEU A 92 -22.81 3.84 -4.72
N PRO A 93 -23.95 4.35 -4.20
CA PRO A 93 -25.02 4.92 -5.03
C PRO A 93 -24.59 6.10 -5.90
N PHE A 94 -23.49 6.80 -5.58
CA PHE A 94 -23.02 7.93 -6.38
C PHE A 94 -22.51 7.50 -7.76
N GLY A 95 -22.02 6.26 -7.94
CA GLY A 95 -21.61 5.73 -9.24
C GLY A 95 -22.79 5.68 -10.24
N PRO A 96 -23.86 4.91 -9.97
CA PRO A 96 -25.07 4.91 -10.78
C PRO A 96 -25.68 6.31 -10.97
N LEU A 97 -25.62 7.16 -9.93
CA LEU A 97 -26.10 8.54 -10.03
C LEU A 97 -25.30 9.37 -11.04
N ALA A 98 -23.99 9.18 -11.13
CA ALA A 98 -23.15 9.85 -12.12
C ALA A 98 -23.55 9.49 -13.56
N ILE A 99 -23.81 8.20 -13.80
CA ILE A 99 -24.30 7.68 -15.08
C ILE A 99 -25.66 8.31 -15.42
N LEU A 100 -26.57 8.34 -14.45
CA LEU A 100 -27.88 8.97 -14.63
C LEU A 100 -27.74 10.45 -15.00
N LEU A 101 -26.93 11.20 -14.24
CA LEU A 101 -26.73 12.63 -14.49
C LEU A 101 -26.10 12.93 -15.84
N HIS A 102 -25.23 12.05 -16.34
CA HIS A 102 -24.67 12.17 -17.68
C HIS A 102 -25.77 12.18 -18.75
N TYR A 103 -26.76 11.29 -18.64
CA TYR A 103 -27.88 11.22 -19.60
C TYR A 103 -28.93 12.33 -19.41
N PHE A 104 -29.14 12.84 -18.20
CA PHE A 104 -30.24 13.76 -17.91
C PHE A 104 -29.87 15.25 -17.87
N THR A 105 -28.65 15.59 -17.42
CA THR A 105 -28.32 16.99 -17.07
C THR A 105 -27.27 17.63 -17.97
N GLY A 106 -26.44 16.86 -18.67
CA GLY A 106 -25.33 17.38 -19.48
C GLY A 106 -24.30 18.22 -18.69
N LYS A 107 -24.40 18.29 -17.36
CA LYS A 107 -23.51 19.10 -16.50
C LYS A 107 -22.29 18.28 -16.10
N HIS A 108 -21.20 18.46 -16.84
CA HIS A 108 -19.95 17.69 -16.67
C HIS A 108 -19.37 17.75 -15.25
N VAL A 109 -19.47 18.87 -14.53
CA VAL A 109 -18.96 18.98 -13.13
C VAL A 109 -19.59 17.94 -12.20
N TRP A 110 -20.91 17.76 -12.29
CA TRP A 110 -21.60 16.83 -11.40
C TRP A 110 -21.30 15.39 -11.79
N VAL A 111 -21.21 15.10 -13.10
CA VAL A 111 -20.78 13.78 -13.58
C VAL A 111 -19.37 13.46 -13.08
N PHE A 112 -18.45 14.41 -13.17
CA PHE A 112 -17.08 14.28 -12.64
C PHE A 112 -17.10 14.00 -11.14
N PHE A 113 -17.76 14.87 -10.34
CA PHE A 113 -17.79 14.74 -8.89
C PHE A 113 -18.42 13.43 -8.41
N PHE A 114 -19.57 13.04 -8.96
CA PHE A 114 -20.24 11.81 -8.54
C PHE A 114 -19.53 10.54 -9.04
N SER A 115 -18.88 10.58 -10.22
CA SER A 115 -18.03 9.46 -10.68
C SER A 115 -16.85 9.28 -9.74
N LEU A 116 -16.20 10.39 -9.36
CA LEU A 116 -15.06 10.41 -8.45
C LEU A 116 -15.44 9.82 -7.08
N VAL A 117 -16.54 10.30 -6.47
CA VAL A 117 -17.04 9.79 -5.19
C VAL A 117 -17.50 8.33 -5.30
N GLY A 118 -18.10 7.95 -6.42
CA GLY A 118 -18.55 6.58 -6.68
C GLY A 118 -17.40 5.57 -6.83
N ILE A 119 -16.20 6.01 -7.25
CA ILE A 119 -15.01 5.16 -7.37
C ILE A 119 -14.40 4.83 -6.01
N ILE A 120 -14.45 5.73 -5.02
CA ILE A 120 -13.87 5.54 -3.69
C ILE A 120 -14.22 4.18 -3.06
N PRO A 121 -15.50 3.80 -2.87
CA PRO A 121 -15.84 2.52 -2.24
C PRO A 121 -15.44 1.32 -3.11
N LEU A 122 -15.42 1.48 -4.43
CA LEU A 122 -15.06 0.38 -5.33
C LEU A 122 -13.57 0.08 -5.26
N ALA A 123 -12.74 1.12 -5.24
CA ALA A 123 -11.30 1.01 -5.09
C ALA A 123 -10.95 0.32 -3.76
N GLU A 124 -11.60 0.74 -2.68
CA GLU A 124 -11.42 0.14 -1.36
C GLU A 124 -11.80 -1.36 -1.33
N ARG A 125 -12.95 -1.70 -1.91
CA ARG A 125 -13.41 -3.10 -1.99
C ARG A 125 -12.56 -3.93 -2.96
N LEU A 126 -11.97 -3.32 -3.98
CA LEU A 126 -11.03 -3.99 -4.88
C LEU A 126 -9.75 -4.37 -4.13
N GLY A 127 -9.22 -3.47 -3.29
CA GLY A 127 -8.11 -3.76 -2.38
C GLY A 127 -8.43 -4.91 -1.44
N TYR A 128 -9.58 -4.85 -0.75
CA TYR A 128 -10.05 -5.95 0.11
C TYR A 128 -10.17 -7.28 -0.65
N ALA A 129 -10.77 -7.31 -1.84
CA ALA A 129 -10.89 -8.54 -2.62
C ALA A 129 -9.51 -9.10 -3.05
N THR A 130 -8.54 -8.21 -3.31
CA THR A 130 -7.16 -8.58 -3.64
C THR A 130 -6.45 -9.22 -2.44
N GLU A 131 -6.61 -8.64 -1.27
CA GLU A 131 -6.07 -9.15 0.00
C GLU A 131 -6.67 -10.52 0.33
N GLN A 132 -8.00 -10.66 0.24
CA GLN A 132 -8.70 -11.93 0.42
C GLN A 132 -8.22 -13.02 -0.55
N LEU A 133 -7.90 -12.65 -1.80
CA LEU A 133 -7.31 -13.58 -2.76
C LEU A 133 -5.86 -13.94 -2.40
N ALA A 134 -5.09 -13.01 -1.86
CA ALA A 134 -3.69 -13.20 -1.51
C ALA A 134 -3.49 -14.35 -0.50
N PHE A 135 -4.40 -14.50 0.48
CA PHE A 135 -4.41 -15.62 1.45
C PHE A 135 -4.39 -17.01 0.79
N TYR A 136 -4.94 -17.16 -0.41
CA TYR A 136 -5.02 -18.45 -1.12
C TYR A 136 -3.90 -18.68 -2.12
N THR A 137 -3.16 -17.65 -2.50
CA THR A 137 -2.19 -17.71 -3.62
C THR A 137 -0.73 -17.85 -3.17
N GLY A 138 -0.49 -17.81 -1.85
CA GLY A 138 0.85 -17.87 -1.26
C GLY A 138 1.62 -16.54 -1.39
N PRO A 139 2.76 -16.39 -0.70
CA PRO A 139 3.42 -15.09 -0.54
C PRO A 139 3.87 -14.45 -1.87
N THR A 140 4.41 -15.25 -2.79
CA THR A 140 4.93 -14.75 -4.08
C THR A 140 3.81 -14.26 -5.01
N ALA A 141 2.78 -15.07 -5.24
CA ALA A 141 1.69 -14.68 -6.11
C ALA A 141 0.78 -13.65 -5.44
N GLY A 142 0.58 -13.73 -4.12
CA GLY A 142 -0.14 -12.72 -3.34
C GLY A 142 0.54 -11.35 -3.38
N GLY A 143 1.88 -11.30 -3.26
CA GLY A 143 2.63 -10.06 -3.41
C GLY A 143 2.54 -9.46 -4.82
N LEU A 144 2.54 -10.30 -5.87
CA LEU A 144 2.36 -9.83 -7.25
C LEU A 144 0.92 -9.34 -7.52
N LEU A 145 -0.08 -10.04 -6.96
CA LEU A 145 -1.47 -9.61 -7.01
C LEU A 145 -1.65 -8.26 -6.33
N ASN A 146 -1.06 -8.08 -5.14
CA ASN A 146 -1.12 -6.81 -4.42
C ASN A 146 -0.41 -5.69 -5.19
N ALA A 147 0.76 -5.95 -5.77
CA ALA A 147 1.46 -4.97 -6.61
C ALA A 147 0.63 -4.50 -7.82
N THR A 148 -0.13 -5.42 -8.42
CA THR A 148 -0.92 -5.14 -9.64
C THR A 148 -2.28 -4.53 -9.31
N PHE A 149 -3.06 -5.19 -8.45
CA PHE A 149 -4.43 -4.79 -8.11
C PHE A 149 -4.51 -3.73 -7.01
N GLY A 150 -3.44 -3.56 -6.22
CA GLY A 150 -3.34 -2.47 -5.24
C GLY A 150 -3.40 -1.08 -5.88
N ASN A 151 -2.87 -0.91 -7.11
CA ASN A 151 -2.98 0.34 -7.88
C ASN A 151 -3.86 0.18 -9.13
N ALA A 152 -4.78 -0.80 -9.12
CA ALA A 152 -5.59 -1.06 -10.30
C ALA A 152 -6.53 0.10 -10.63
N THR A 153 -7.01 0.85 -9.64
CA THR A 153 -7.89 2.00 -9.88
C THR A 153 -7.20 3.06 -10.75
N GLU A 154 -5.98 3.46 -10.40
CA GLU A 154 -5.17 4.43 -11.12
C GLU A 154 -4.75 3.90 -12.49
N MET A 155 -4.40 2.62 -12.57
CA MET A 155 -4.08 1.97 -13.83
C MET A 155 -5.30 1.97 -14.77
N ILE A 156 -6.50 1.63 -14.28
CA ILE A 156 -7.74 1.62 -15.10
C ILE A 156 -8.10 3.04 -15.57
N ILE A 157 -8.03 4.04 -14.69
CA ILE A 157 -8.27 5.45 -15.04
C ILE A 157 -7.25 5.90 -16.10
N SER A 158 -5.98 5.55 -15.92
CA SER A 158 -4.89 5.87 -16.84
C SER A 158 -5.07 5.22 -18.21
N ILE A 159 -5.46 3.94 -18.26
CA ILE A 159 -5.73 3.22 -19.51
C ILE A 159 -6.88 3.87 -20.28
N TYR A 160 -7.95 4.26 -19.60
CA TYR A 160 -9.07 4.93 -20.26
C TYR A 160 -8.66 6.31 -20.77
N ALA A 161 -7.98 7.13 -19.96
CA ALA A 161 -7.47 8.43 -20.39
C ALA A 161 -6.50 8.31 -21.57
N LEU A 162 -5.61 7.31 -21.55
CA LEU A 162 -4.71 7.03 -22.65
C LEU A 162 -5.45 6.63 -23.93
N LYS A 163 -6.49 5.80 -23.82
CA LYS A 163 -7.36 5.43 -24.95
C LYS A 163 -8.08 6.63 -25.54
N SER A 164 -8.46 7.60 -24.72
CA SER A 164 -9.05 8.88 -25.12
C SER A 164 -8.02 9.93 -25.56
N GLY A 165 -6.72 9.57 -25.65
CA GLY A 165 -5.65 10.48 -26.09
C GLY A 165 -5.24 11.54 -25.06
N MET A 166 -5.74 11.44 -23.82
CA MET A 166 -5.45 12.39 -22.74
C MET A 166 -4.15 12.06 -22.00
N VAL A 167 -3.03 12.05 -22.73
CA VAL A 167 -1.69 11.72 -22.20
C VAL A 167 -1.31 12.59 -21.00
N ARG A 168 -1.57 13.90 -21.07
CA ARG A 168 -1.27 14.83 -19.97
C ARG A 168 -2.04 14.51 -18.69
N VAL A 169 -3.32 14.12 -18.80
CA VAL A 169 -4.13 13.69 -17.64
C VAL A 169 -3.54 12.43 -17.00
N VAL A 170 -3.06 11.47 -17.80
CA VAL A 170 -2.37 10.26 -17.29
C VAL A 170 -1.12 10.63 -16.51
N GLN A 171 -0.23 11.46 -17.10
CA GLN A 171 0.99 11.92 -16.44
C GLN A 171 0.66 12.66 -15.12
N GLN A 172 -0.20 13.67 -15.20
CA GLN A 172 -0.56 14.49 -14.04
C GLN A 172 -1.24 13.70 -12.92
N SER A 173 -2.13 12.77 -13.25
CA SER A 173 -2.81 11.94 -12.25
C SER A 173 -1.87 10.97 -11.53
N LEU A 174 -0.99 10.29 -12.26
CA LEU A 174 -0.01 9.37 -11.65
C LEU A 174 1.03 10.13 -10.81
N LEU A 175 1.50 11.28 -11.28
CA LEU A 175 2.38 12.17 -10.51
C LEU A 175 1.69 12.66 -9.24
N GLY A 176 0.43 13.11 -9.36
CA GLY A 176 -0.36 13.57 -8.23
C GLY A 176 -0.60 12.49 -7.17
N SER A 177 -0.77 11.22 -7.59
CA SER A 177 -0.88 10.10 -6.65
C SER A 177 0.41 9.89 -5.85
N ILE A 178 1.57 9.99 -6.49
CA ILE A 178 2.87 9.96 -5.78
C ILE A 178 2.96 11.13 -4.79
N LEU A 179 2.66 12.37 -5.22
CA LEU A 179 2.73 13.54 -4.36
C LEU A 179 1.77 13.44 -3.15
N SER A 180 0.55 12.96 -3.39
CA SER A 180 -0.45 12.75 -2.36
C SER A 180 0.02 11.70 -1.34
N ASN A 181 0.49 10.55 -1.79
CA ASN A 181 0.93 9.49 -0.89
C ASN A 181 2.16 9.93 -0.06
N MET A 182 3.13 10.58 -0.71
CA MET A 182 4.38 10.99 -0.07
C MET A 182 4.24 12.17 0.90
N LEU A 183 3.40 13.16 0.59
CA LEU A 183 3.26 14.36 1.43
C LEU A 183 1.96 14.35 2.24
N LEU A 184 0.81 14.12 1.61
CA LEU A 184 -0.48 14.23 2.26
C LEU A 184 -0.73 13.05 3.21
N VAL A 185 -0.63 11.82 2.71
CA VAL A 185 -0.92 10.60 3.48
C VAL A 185 0.10 10.40 4.58
N LEU A 186 1.39 10.44 4.22
CA LEU A 186 2.47 10.33 5.19
C LEU A 186 2.40 11.47 6.22
N GLY A 187 2.09 12.68 5.78
CA GLY A 187 1.92 13.85 6.65
C GLY A 187 0.79 13.67 7.66
N PHE A 188 -0.40 13.27 7.21
CA PHE A 188 -1.52 12.99 8.11
C PHE A 188 -1.24 11.79 9.02
N SER A 189 -0.57 10.75 8.52
CA SER A 189 -0.19 9.58 9.32
C SER A 189 0.73 9.96 10.47
N PHE A 190 1.78 10.75 10.20
CA PHE A 190 2.69 11.25 11.24
C PHE A 190 2.03 12.26 12.18
N PHE A 191 1.17 13.14 11.63
CA PHE A 191 0.48 14.15 12.42
C PHE A 191 -0.49 13.52 13.41
N THR A 192 -1.41 12.68 12.92
CA THR A 192 -2.44 12.03 13.76
C THR A 192 -1.84 10.96 14.66
N GLY A 193 -0.92 10.12 14.16
CA GLY A 193 -0.19 9.14 14.97
C GLY A 193 0.58 9.81 16.10
N GLY A 194 1.26 10.92 15.80
CA GLY A 194 1.98 11.72 16.80
C GLY A 194 1.07 12.45 17.80
N ILE A 195 -0.15 12.83 17.42
CA ILE A 195 -1.14 13.39 18.36
C ILE A 195 -1.71 12.31 19.27
N VAL A 196 -2.07 11.15 18.73
CA VAL A 196 -2.56 10.03 19.54
C VAL A 196 -1.48 9.57 20.52
N HIS A 197 -0.22 9.53 20.06
CA HIS A 197 0.93 9.10 20.84
C HIS A 197 1.82 10.28 21.29
N CYS A 198 1.24 11.39 21.78
CA CYS A 198 2.00 12.61 22.16
C CYS A 198 3.18 12.36 23.12
N LYS A 199 3.12 11.30 23.92
CA LYS A 199 4.11 10.97 24.97
C LYS A 199 5.17 9.96 24.50
N LYS A 200 5.04 9.40 23.29
CA LYS A 200 5.89 8.35 22.75
C LYS A 200 6.41 8.77 21.37
N VAL A 201 7.69 8.55 21.13
CA VAL A 201 8.25 8.69 19.78
C VAL A 201 7.93 7.40 19.03
N GLN A 202 7.19 7.51 17.93
CA GLN A 202 6.90 6.37 17.08
C GLN A 202 8.12 6.08 16.20
N VAL A 203 8.46 4.80 16.05
CA VAL A 203 9.63 4.33 15.30
C VAL A 203 9.20 3.43 14.14
N PHE A 204 10.02 3.38 13.10
CA PHE A 204 9.79 2.51 11.95
C PHE A 204 11.14 2.00 11.39
N ASN A 205 11.06 0.98 10.55
CA ASN A 205 12.20 0.32 9.93
C ASN A 205 12.90 1.24 8.91
N LYS A 206 14.04 1.78 9.33
CA LYS A 206 14.91 2.63 8.50
C LYS A 206 15.37 1.95 7.22
N ALA A 207 15.71 0.66 7.28
CA ALA A 207 16.25 -0.04 6.11
C ALA A 207 15.21 -0.15 5.00
N ALA A 208 13.95 -0.48 5.35
CA ALA A 208 12.85 -0.52 4.39
C ALA A 208 12.57 0.87 3.79
N ALA A 209 12.54 1.91 4.62
CA ALA A 209 12.35 3.29 4.17
C ALA A 209 13.46 3.76 3.21
N VAL A 210 14.72 3.40 3.48
CA VAL A 210 15.87 3.74 2.63
C VAL A 210 15.80 3.04 1.28
N VAL A 211 15.45 1.74 1.23
CA VAL A 211 15.30 1.01 -0.04
C VAL A 211 14.21 1.63 -0.91
N ASN A 212 13.04 1.91 -0.34
CA ASN A 212 11.94 2.55 -1.09
C ASN A 212 12.30 3.98 -1.54
N SER A 213 12.97 4.76 -0.69
CA SER A 213 13.46 6.09 -1.08
C SER A 213 14.49 6.02 -2.21
N GLY A 214 15.35 5.01 -2.23
CA GLY A 214 16.30 4.76 -3.31
C GLY A 214 15.61 4.42 -4.64
N LEU A 215 14.56 3.60 -4.61
CA LEU A 215 13.75 3.30 -5.81
C LEU A 215 13.00 4.53 -6.32
N LEU A 216 12.45 5.35 -5.43
CA LEU A 216 11.82 6.62 -5.81
C LEU A 216 12.82 7.59 -6.45
N LEU A 217 14.03 7.72 -5.91
CA LEU A 217 15.09 8.53 -6.53
C LEU A 217 15.49 7.99 -7.91
N MET A 218 15.52 6.66 -8.10
CA MET A 218 15.73 6.05 -9.41
C MET A 218 14.60 6.39 -10.38
N ALA A 219 13.34 6.36 -9.94
CA ALA A 219 12.21 6.76 -10.77
C ALA A 219 12.30 8.23 -11.20
N VAL A 220 12.65 9.12 -10.25
CA VAL A 220 12.86 10.54 -10.57
C VAL A 220 13.98 10.73 -11.59
N MET A 221 15.08 9.98 -11.47
CA MET A 221 16.14 10.00 -12.47
C MET A 221 15.64 9.58 -13.86
N GLY A 222 14.80 8.54 -13.92
CA GLY A 222 14.20 8.05 -15.17
C GLY A 222 13.23 9.04 -15.84
N ILE A 223 12.51 9.83 -15.04
CA ILE A 223 11.58 10.88 -15.49
C ILE A 223 12.32 12.18 -15.84
N MET A 224 13.36 12.52 -15.09
CA MET A 224 14.05 13.81 -15.20
C MET A 224 14.78 13.99 -16.53
N PHE A 225 15.45 12.96 -17.05
CA PHE A 225 16.25 13.12 -18.27
C PHE A 225 15.41 13.43 -19.51
N PRO A 226 14.28 12.73 -19.80
CA PRO A 226 13.37 13.15 -20.86
C PRO A 226 12.88 14.59 -20.71
N ALA A 227 12.46 14.98 -19.51
CA ALA A 227 11.93 16.33 -19.25
C ALA A 227 12.99 17.43 -19.44
N VAL A 228 14.22 17.21 -18.96
CA VAL A 228 15.34 18.15 -19.14
C VAL A 228 15.74 18.24 -20.61
N LEU A 229 15.80 17.11 -21.32
CA LEU A 229 16.15 17.08 -22.74
C LEU A 229 15.14 17.86 -23.59
N HIS A 230 13.85 17.72 -23.30
CA HIS A 230 12.79 18.51 -23.92
C HIS A 230 12.97 20.01 -23.63
N PHE A 231 13.24 20.37 -22.37
CA PHE A 231 13.40 21.77 -21.96
C PHE A 231 14.63 22.45 -22.56
N THR A 232 15.76 21.76 -22.62
CA THR A 232 17.00 22.33 -23.18
C THR A 232 17.01 22.34 -24.69
N ARG A 233 16.09 21.61 -25.36
CA ARG A 233 16.05 21.42 -26.81
C ARG A 233 17.38 20.88 -27.37
N THR A 234 18.13 20.12 -26.57
CA THR A 234 19.45 19.57 -26.94
C THR A 234 19.38 18.15 -27.49
N GLU A 235 18.22 17.73 -27.98
CA GLU A 235 18.04 16.41 -28.57
C GLU A 235 18.62 16.31 -29.99
N ILE A 236 19.13 15.12 -30.34
CA ILE A 236 19.73 14.84 -31.64
C ILE A 236 18.65 14.85 -32.74
N HIS A 237 17.49 14.24 -32.45
CA HIS A 237 16.35 14.19 -33.35
C HIS A 237 15.10 14.69 -32.63
N PHE A 238 14.65 15.88 -33.02
CA PHE A 238 13.54 16.58 -32.37
C PHE A 238 12.30 15.68 -32.18
N GLY A 239 11.81 15.58 -30.94
CA GLY A 239 10.70 14.74 -30.48
C GLY A 239 10.93 13.22 -30.51
N LYS A 240 11.81 12.72 -31.38
CA LYS A 240 12.07 11.27 -31.52
C LYS A 240 13.04 10.75 -30.47
N SER A 241 14.08 11.52 -30.16
CA SER A 241 15.09 11.15 -29.18
C SER A 241 14.49 11.09 -27.77
N GLU A 242 13.67 12.07 -27.41
CA GLU A 242 12.96 12.10 -26.14
C GLU A 242 12.01 10.91 -25.95
N MET A 243 11.18 10.60 -26.96
CA MET A 243 10.26 9.48 -26.88
C MET A 243 10.99 8.13 -26.82
N ALA A 244 12.09 7.98 -27.58
CA ALA A 244 12.94 6.80 -27.50
C ALA A 244 13.57 6.64 -26.12
N LEU A 245 14.07 7.74 -25.53
CA LEU A 245 14.63 7.76 -24.19
C LEU A 245 13.58 7.40 -23.13
N SER A 246 12.35 7.91 -23.25
CA SER A 246 11.24 7.60 -22.35
C SER A 246 10.88 6.11 -22.37
N ARG A 247 10.82 5.50 -23.56
CA ARG A 247 10.58 4.05 -23.70
C ARG A 247 11.72 3.22 -23.13
N PHE A 248 12.97 3.61 -23.40
CA PHE A 248 14.14 2.95 -22.85
C PHE A 248 14.16 3.00 -21.31
N SER A 249 14.00 4.19 -20.75
CA SER A 249 13.93 4.43 -19.31
C SER A 249 12.80 3.61 -18.67
N SER A 250 11.62 3.57 -19.30
CA SER A 250 10.48 2.77 -18.83
C SER A 250 10.79 1.27 -18.76
N CYS A 251 11.44 0.69 -19.78
CA CYS A 251 11.87 -0.70 -19.74
C CYS A 251 12.86 -0.97 -18.60
N ILE A 252 13.81 -0.08 -18.36
CA ILE A 252 14.77 -0.22 -17.25
C ILE A 252 14.07 -0.13 -15.90
N MET A 253 13.14 0.81 -15.73
CA MET A 253 12.35 0.96 -14.49
C MET A 253 11.52 -0.30 -14.19
N LEU A 254 10.86 -0.88 -15.21
CA LEU A 254 10.12 -2.14 -15.06
C LEU A 254 11.03 -3.32 -14.68
N VAL A 255 12.22 -3.43 -15.27
CA VAL A 255 13.21 -4.46 -14.91
C VAL A 255 13.72 -4.26 -13.50
N ALA A 256 14.00 -3.03 -13.09
CA ALA A 256 14.41 -2.70 -11.72
C ALA A 256 13.31 -3.04 -10.70
N TYR A 257 12.05 -2.71 -11.01
CA TYR A 257 10.91 -3.06 -10.16
C TYR A 257 10.68 -4.57 -10.09
N GLY A 258 10.75 -5.27 -11.22
CA GLY A 258 10.65 -6.74 -11.26
C GLY A 258 11.78 -7.42 -10.47
N SER A 259 12.98 -6.87 -10.54
CA SER A 259 14.12 -7.32 -9.71
C SER A 259 13.88 -7.06 -8.23
N TYR A 260 13.37 -5.88 -7.87
CA TYR A 260 12.98 -5.55 -6.50
C TYR A 260 11.92 -6.53 -5.97
N LEU A 261 10.84 -6.78 -6.71
CA LEU A 261 9.83 -7.77 -6.33
C LEU A 261 10.43 -9.16 -6.18
N PHE A 262 11.30 -9.58 -7.11
CA PHE A 262 11.97 -10.87 -7.01
C PHE A 262 12.83 -10.98 -5.73
N PHE A 263 13.61 -9.95 -5.41
CA PHE A 263 14.39 -9.92 -4.17
C PHE A 263 13.50 -9.88 -2.93
N GLN A 264 12.43 -9.09 -2.94
CA GLN A 264 11.50 -8.99 -1.82
C GLN A 264 10.82 -10.34 -1.54
N LEU A 265 10.35 -11.02 -2.59
CA LEU A 265 9.61 -12.29 -2.48
C LEU A 265 10.53 -13.49 -2.23
N LYS A 266 11.79 -13.46 -2.69
CA LYS A 266 12.75 -14.57 -2.51
C LYS A 266 13.62 -14.44 -1.26
N SER A 267 14.09 -13.23 -0.96
CA SER A 267 15.09 -12.98 0.10
C SER A 267 14.47 -12.88 1.49
N GLN A 268 13.15 -12.66 1.60
CA GLN A 268 12.48 -12.38 2.87
C GLN A 268 11.55 -13.49 3.36
N HIS A 269 11.81 -14.77 3.01
CA HIS A 269 11.15 -15.92 3.67
C HIS A 269 11.31 -15.88 5.21
N ASN A 270 12.25 -15.09 5.77
CA ASN A 270 12.51 -15.01 7.22
C ASN A 270 12.46 -13.59 7.83
N LEU A 271 12.08 -12.52 7.11
CA LEU A 271 12.13 -11.15 7.67
C LEU A 271 10.97 -10.22 7.26
N TYR A 272 10.15 -10.66 6.30
CA TYR A 272 8.87 -10.05 5.96
C TYR A 272 7.88 -11.20 5.81
N SER A 273 7.51 -11.83 6.94
CA SER A 273 6.16 -12.38 7.03
C SER A 273 5.22 -11.22 6.68
N PRO A 274 4.10 -11.42 5.96
CA PRO A 274 3.10 -10.37 5.88
C PRO A 274 2.92 -9.80 7.28
N ILE A 275 2.81 -8.50 7.30
CA ILE A 275 2.72 -7.53 8.40
C ILE A 275 1.87 -7.95 9.64
N ASP A 276 1.31 -9.15 9.64
CA ASP A 276 0.51 -9.84 10.65
C ASP A 276 1.34 -10.48 11.78
N GLU A 277 2.60 -10.86 11.58
CA GLU A 277 3.35 -11.57 12.64
C GLU A 277 3.89 -10.68 13.77
N VAL A 278 4.00 -9.36 13.57
CA VAL A 278 4.49 -8.44 14.62
C VAL A 278 3.37 -8.04 15.61
N VAL A 279 2.20 -8.65 15.51
CA VAL A 279 1.06 -8.41 16.40
C VAL A 279 1.25 -9.07 17.78
N ASN A 280 2.16 -10.03 17.93
CA ASN A 280 2.13 -10.94 19.07
C ASN A 280 3.31 -10.76 20.01
N ASN A 281 3.35 -9.73 20.85
CA ASN A 281 3.97 -9.91 22.17
C ASN A 281 3.58 -8.97 23.30
N ASP A 282 2.78 -7.92 23.09
CA ASP A 282 2.38 -7.07 24.22
C ASP A 282 0.87 -6.77 24.20
N GLU A 283 0.20 -7.37 25.19
CA GLU A 283 -1.12 -7.05 25.77
C GLU A 283 -2.40 -7.70 25.19
N GLU A 284 -3.19 -8.20 26.14
CA GLU A 284 -4.38 -9.03 26.04
C GLU A 284 -5.52 -8.40 25.21
N GLY A 285 -5.85 -9.02 24.09
CA GLY A 285 -7.08 -8.79 23.34
C GLY A 285 -7.27 -9.90 22.31
N ALA A 286 -8.24 -10.78 22.56
CA ALA A 286 -8.68 -11.75 21.57
C ALA A 286 -9.29 -11.00 20.38
N ASP A 287 -8.52 -10.84 19.31
CA ASP A 287 -9.03 -10.57 17.97
C ASP A 287 -8.35 -11.55 17.01
N ASP A 288 -9.19 -12.10 16.14
CA ASP A 288 -9.02 -13.27 15.29
C ASP A 288 -7.67 -13.37 14.55
N GLU A 289 -7.09 -14.56 14.46
CA GLU A 289 -6.28 -14.92 13.29
C GLU A 289 -7.14 -14.57 12.07
N GLU A 290 -6.75 -13.59 11.25
CA GLU A 290 -7.54 -13.10 10.11
C GLU A 290 -7.72 -14.23 9.07
N ALA A 291 -8.68 -15.10 9.31
CA ALA A 291 -9.08 -16.13 8.39
C ALA A 291 -9.76 -15.46 7.19
N PRO A 292 -9.54 -15.96 5.97
CA PRO A 292 -10.18 -15.39 4.80
C PRO A 292 -11.71 -15.49 4.94
N GLU A 293 -12.37 -14.34 4.83
CA GLU A 293 -13.81 -14.19 5.04
C GLU A 293 -14.63 -14.67 3.82
N ILE A 294 -14.01 -14.65 2.65
CA ILE A 294 -14.58 -15.05 1.36
C ILE A 294 -13.71 -16.10 0.69
N THR A 295 -14.32 -17.01 -0.06
CA THR A 295 -13.57 -18.09 -0.73
C THR A 295 -12.78 -17.56 -1.94
N GLN A 296 -11.73 -18.28 -2.33
CA GLN A 296 -10.88 -17.92 -3.49
C GLN A 296 -11.68 -17.57 -4.76
N TRP A 297 -12.70 -18.38 -5.11
CA TRP A 297 -13.52 -18.13 -6.30
C TRP A 297 -14.43 -16.91 -6.16
N GLU A 298 -14.90 -16.64 -4.94
CA GLU A 298 -15.68 -15.44 -4.64
C GLU A 298 -14.79 -14.19 -4.74
N SER A 299 -13.55 -14.24 -4.24
CA SER A 299 -12.58 -13.14 -4.39
C SER A 299 -12.30 -12.85 -5.86
N ILE A 300 -12.04 -13.87 -6.69
CA ILE A 300 -11.82 -13.69 -8.14
C ILE A 300 -13.05 -13.08 -8.83
N CYS A 301 -14.25 -13.55 -8.48
CA CYS A 301 -15.49 -13.03 -9.05
C CYS A 301 -15.70 -11.55 -8.67
N TRP A 302 -15.51 -11.20 -7.39
CA TRP A 302 -15.63 -9.82 -6.94
C TRP A 302 -14.57 -8.91 -7.53
N LEU A 303 -13.32 -9.38 -7.65
CA LEU A 303 -12.23 -8.65 -8.30
C LEU A 303 -12.60 -8.28 -9.75
N ALA A 304 -13.16 -9.24 -10.51
CA ALA A 304 -13.62 -8.99 -11.87
C ALA A 304 -14.80 -8.01 -11.94
N VAL A 305 -15.80 -8.16 -11.07
CA VAL A 305 -16.99 -7.28 -11.04
C VAL A 305 -16.61 -5.85 -10.66
N LEU A 306 -15.79 -5.67 -9.62
CA LEU A 306 -15.34 -4.36 -9.16
C LEU A 306 -14.46 -3.68 -10.22
N THR A 307 -13.54 -4.42 -10.84
CA THR A 307 -12.71 -3.92 -11.94
C THR A 307 -13.56 -3.45 -13.11
N LEU A 308 -14.58 -4.22 -13.50
CA LEU A 308 -15.50 -3.83 -14.58
C LEU A 308 -16.28 -2.57 -14.21
N TRP A 309 -16.77 -2.47 -12.97
CA TRP A 309 -17.56 -1.33 -12.52
C TRP A 309 -16.72 -0.05 -12.41
N ILE A 310 -15.49 -0.16 -11.89
CA ILE A 310 -14.50 0.92 -11.92
C ILE A 310 -14.22 1.33 -13.37
N SER A 311 -13.99 0.38 -14.27
CA SER A 311 -13.75 0.68 -15.68
C SER A 311 -14.89 1.45 -16.35
N VAL A 312 -16.16 1.18 -16.01
CA VAL A 312 -17.31 1.94 -16.51
C VAL A 312 -17.29 3.36 -15.95
N LEU A 313 -17.12 3.53 -14.63
CA LEU A 313 -17.11 4.86 -14.01
C LEU A 313 -15.88 5.69 -14.41
N SER A 314 -14.72 5.08 -14.60
CA SER A 314 -13.52 5.75 -15.11
C SER A 314 -13.78 6.39 -16.46
N GLY A 315 -14.64 5.79 -17.29
CA GLY A 315 -15.00 6.39 -18.57
C GLY A 315 -15.75 7.71 -18.41
N TYR A 316 -16.82 7.70 -17.62
CA TYR A 316 -17.59 8.91 -17.31
C TYR A 316 -16.76 9.97 -16.57
N LEU A 317 -15.86 9.53 -15.67
CA LEU A 317 -14.95 10.42 -14.95
C LEU A 317 -14.05 11.16 -15.94
N VAL A 318 -13.35 10.41 -16.79
CA VAL A 318 -12.34 10.91 -17.72
C VAL A 318 -12.97 11.81 -18.79
N ASP A 319 -14.12 11.43 -19.35
CA ASP A 319 -14.85 12.25 -20.33
C ASP A 319 -15.41 13.55 -19.72
N ALA A 320 -15.58 13.61 -18.39
CA ALA A 320 -16.09 14.78 -17.69
C ALA A 320 -14.99 15.73 -17.17
N ILE A 321 -13.71 15.36 -17.18
CA ILE A 321 -12.62 16.17 -16.59
C ILE A 321 -12.53 17.53 -17.27
N GLN A 322 -12.54 17.56 -18.61
CA GLN A 322 -12.44 18.81 -19.36
C GLN A 322 -13.61 19.76 -19.08
N GLY A 323 -14.84 19.25 -19.11
CA GLY A 323 -16.02 20.04 -18.78
C GLY A 323 -16.06 20.49 -17.31
N ALA A 324 -15.47 19.71 -16.40
CA ALA A 324 -15.31 20.10 -15.00
C ALA A 324 -14.30 21.25 -14.84
N SER A 325 -13.17 21.20 -15.53
CA SER A 325 -12.17 22.27 -15.59
C SER A 325 -12.77 23.60 -16.04
N GLU A 326 -13.48 23.60 -17.18
CA GLU A 326 -14.12 24.79 -17.74
C GLU A 326 -15.18 25.38 -16.79
N SER A 327 -15.99 24.53 -16.17
CA SER A 327 -17.08 24.99 -15.29
C SER A 327 -16.59 25.47 -13.93
N LEU A 328 -15.50 24.90 -13.40
CA LEU A 328 -14.91 25.30 -12.13
C LEU A 328 -13.91 26.47 -12.29
N ASN A 329 -13.56 26.85 -13.52
CA ASN A 329 -12.48 27.78 -13.83
C ASN A 329 -11.16 27.39 -13.13
N MET A 330 -10.84 26.09 -13.14
CA MET A 330 -9.63 25.53 -12.55
C MET A 330 -8.77 24.87 -13.63
N PRO A 331 -7.43 24.95 -13.57
CA PRO A 331 -6.57 24.27 -14.53
C PRO A 331 -6.79 22.75 -14.53
N MET A 332 -6.75 22.14 -15.70
CA MET A 332 -6.77 20.66 -15.86
C MET A 332 -5.68 19.97 -15.04
N ALA A 333 -4.50 20.60 -14.95
CA ALA A 333 -3.39 20.13 -14.14
C ALA A 333 -3.76 20.07 -12.65
N PHE A 334 -4.43 21.10 -12.12
CA PHE A 334 -4.86 21.10 -10.71
C PHE A 334 -5.88 19.99 -10.43
N ILE A 335 -6.87 19.79 -11.32
CA ILE A 335 -7.86 18.71 -11.17
C ILE A 335 -7.16 17.35 -11.20
N SER A 336 -6.23 17.15 -12.13
CA SER A 336 -5.57 15.87 -12.36
C SER A 336 -4.54 15.53 -11.28
N VAL A 337 -3.72 16.50 -10.85
CA VAL A 337 -2.65 16.29 -9.86
C VAL A 337 -3.17 16.31 -8.42
N ILE A 338 -4.16 17.14 -8.11
CA ILE A 338 -4.62 17.35 -6.73
C ILE A 338 -5.94 16.63 -6.45
N LEU A 339 -7.00 16.92 -7.21
CA LEU A 339 -8.33 16.40 -6.88
C LEU A 339 -8.48 14.91 -7.16
N LEU A 340 -8.02 14.47 -8.33
CA LEU A 340 -8.18 13.08 -8.77
C LEU A 340 -7.51 12.08 -7.82
N PRO A 341 -6.26 12.27 -7.37
CA PRO A 341 -5.57 11.28 -6.54
C PRO A 341 -5.99 11.33 -5.07
N ILE A 342 -6.38 12.49 -4.55
CA ILE A 342 -6.96 12.58 -3.19
C ILE A 342 -8.15 11.64 -3.08
N VAL A 343 -9.01 11.63 -4.09
CA VAL A 343 -10.24 10.85 -4.04
C VAL A 343 -10.03 9.42 -4.53
N GLY A 344 -9.23 9.21 -5.59
CA GLY A 344 -8.89 7.89 -6.10
C GLY A 344 -8.23 6.98 -5.05
N ASN A 345 -7.44 7.57 -4.15
CA ASN A 345 -6.68 6.84 -3.13
C ASN A 345 -7.22 7.05 -1.71
N ALA A 346 -8.38 7.70 -1.55
CA ALA A 346 -8.91 8.09 -0.24
C ALA A 346 -9.02 6.91 0.76
N ALA A 347 -9.32 5.73 0.26
CA ALA A 347 -9.41 4.51 1.05
C ALA A 347 -8.05 4.08 1.63
N GLU A 348 -7.01 4.06 0.80
CA GLU A 348 -5.63 3.79 1.22
C GLU A 348 -5.11 4.88 2.16
N HIS A 349 -5.52 6.13 1.94
CA HIS A 349 -5.17 7.23 2.83
C HIS A 349 -5.73 7.00 4.23
N ALA A 350 -7.00 6.63 4.31
CA ALA A 350 -7.68 6.35 5.57
C ALA A 350 -7.06 5.16 6.31
N SER A 351 -6.70 4.08 5.60
CA SER A 351 -6.07 2.91 6.21
C SER A 351 -4.66 3.23 6.73
N ALA A 352 -3.84 3.93 5.95
CA ALA A 352 -2.49 4.34 6.38
C ALA A 352 -2.51 5.22 7.63
N ILE A 353 -3.45 6.18 7.70
CA ILE A 353 -3.65 7.05 8.86
C ILE A 353 -4.09 6.22 10.07
N MET A 354 -5.04 5.30 9.89
CA MET A 354 -5.52 4.42 10.96
C MET A 354 -4.39 3.54 11.51
N PHE A 355 -3.53 2.98 10.67
CA PHE A 355 -2.38 2.18 11.13
C PHE A 355 -1.37 3.02 11.92
N ALA A 356 -1.12 4.26 11.50
CA ALA A 356 -0.27 5.18 12.26
C ALA A 356 -0.85 5.53 13.63
N MET A 357 -2.18 5.72 13.72
CA MET A 357 -2.89 5.92 14.99
C MET A 357 -2.89 4.68 15.90
N LYS A 358 -2.66 3.48 15.35
CA LYS A 358 -2.49 2.22 16.09
C LYS A 358 -1.04 1.89 16.41
N ASP A 359 -0.14 2.87 16.26
CA ASP A 359 1.32 2.70 16.45
C ASP A 359 2.01 1.72 15.49
N LYS A 360 1.37 1.40 14.37
CA LYS A 360 1.90 0.52 13.33
C LYS A 360 2.45 1.33 12.15
N LEU A 361 3.47 2.15 12.41
CA LEU A 361 4.03 3.05 11.40
C LEU A 361 4.66 2.33 10.21
N ASP A 362 5.27 1.17 10.41
CA ASP A 362 5.84 0.38 9.30
C ASP A 362 4.80 0.06 8.22
N ILE A 363 3.57 -0.26 8.65
CA ILE A 363 2.44 -0.53 7.76
C ILE A 363 2.02 0.74 7.03
N SER A 364 1.90 1.84 7.77
CA SER A 364 1.52 3.15 7.21
C SER A 364 2.50 3.62 6.14
N LEU A 365 3.82 3.49 6.40
CA LEU A 365 4.87 3.76 5.43
C LEU A 365 4.83 2.79 4.25
N GLY A 366 4.56 1.51 4.51
CA GLY A 366 4.38 0.49 3.49
C GLY A 366 3.27 0.85 2.51
N VAL A 367 2.11 1.30 3.02
CA VAL A 367 0.99 1.76 2.19
C VAL A 367 1.39 3.02 1.41
N ALA A 368 1.86 4.08 2.07
CA ALA A 368 2.14 5.36 1.41
C ALA A 368 3.35 5.31 0.45
N ILE A 369 4.51 4.89 0.94
CA ILE A 369 5.76 4.90 0.17
C ILE A 369 5.82 3.69 -0.77
N GLY A 370 5.29 2.54 -0.34
CA GLY A 370 5.20 1.36 -1.21
C GLY A 370 4.32 1.63 -2.42
N SER A 371 3.11 2.18 -2.23
CA SER A 371 2.25 2.60 -3.36
C SER A 371 2.96 3.64 -4.25
N SER A 372 3.61 4.65 -3.66
CA SER A 372 4.40 5.64 -4.44
C SER A 372 5.50 4.99 -5.29
N THR A 373 6.20 4.00 -4.73
CA THR A 373 7.25 3.24 -5.43
C THR A 373 6.66 2.38 -6.55
N GLN A 374 5.50 1.75 -6.31
CA GLN A 374 4.77 0.98 -7.32
C GLN A 374 4.29 1.86 -8.46
N ILE A 375 3.66 3.00 -8.17
CA ILE A 375 3.17 3.92 -9.18
C ILE A 375 4.33 4.43 -10.04
N SER A 376 5.42 4.84 -9.40
CA SER A 376 6.58 5.42 -10.09
C SER A 376 7.38 4.40 -10.90
N MET A 377 7.69 3.22 -10.34
CA MET A 377 8.57 2.22 -10.97
C MET A 377 7.82 1.18 -11.81
N PHE A 378 6.50 1.05 -11.64
CA PHE A 378 5.67 0.11 -12.39
C PHE A 378 4.57 0.80 -13.20
N VAL A 379 3.64 1.54 -12.58
CA VAL A 379 2.43 2.03 -13.27
C VAL A 379 2.77 3.06 -14.36
N ILE A 380 3.58 4.06 -14.05
CA ILE A 380 4.04 5.07 -15.03
C ILE A 380 4.75 4.42 -16.23
N PRO A 381 5.82 3.61 -16.05
CA PRO A 381 6.51 3.02 -17.17
C PRO A 381 5.68 1.96 -17.90
N PHE A 382 4.76 1.27 -17.20
CA PHE A 382 3.79 0.39 -17.84
C PHE A 382 2.86 1.18 -18.77
N CYS A 383 2.39 2.36 -18.37
CA CYS A 383 1.56 3.23 -19.23
C CYS A 383 2.33 3.68 -20.48
N VAL A 384 3.64 3.94 -20.40
CA VAL A 384 4.48 4.26 -21.57
C VAL A 384 4.56 3.08 -22.54
N VAL A 385 4.79 1.86 -22.03
CA VAL A 385 4.83 0.65 -22.86
C VAL A 385 3.45 0.38 -23.48
N LEU A 386 2.37 0.54 -22.72
CA LEU A 386 1.02 0.35 -23.21
C LEU A 386 0.65 1.41 -24.26
N GLY A 387 1.03 2.66 -24.05
CA GLY A 387 0.86 3.73 -25.04
C GLY A 387 1.60 3.41 -26.33
N TRP A 388 2.81 2.86 -26.23
CA TRP A 388 3.55 2.39 -27.41
C TRP A 388 2.82 1.29 -28.17
N ILE A 389 2.21 0.31 -27.47
CA ILE A 389 1.40 -0.75 -28.10
C ILE A 389 0.12 -0.17 -28.74
N MET A 390 -0.52 0.79 -28.09
CA MET A 390 -1.75 1.44 -28.55
C MET A 390 -1.53 2.50 -29.64
N GLY A 391 -0.28 2.84 -29.96
CA GLY A 391 0.05 3.93 -30.88
C GLY A 391 -0.17 5.33 -30.31
N GLN A 392 -0.30 5.46 -28.99
CA GLN A 392 -0.43 6.73 -28.28
C GLN A 392 0.95 7.27 -27.86
N PRO A 393 1.20 8.59 -27.97
CA PRO A 393 2.49 9.20 -27.65
C PRO A 393 2.68 9.41 -26.15
N MET A 394 2.49 8.36 -25.33
CA MET A 394 2.81 8.41 -23.90
C MET A 394 4.33 8.37 -23.71
N ASP A 395 4.86 9.38 -23.02
CA ASP A 395 6.27 9.50 -22.65
C ASP A 395 6.44 9.79 -21.15
N LEU A 396 7.70 9.90 -20.72
CA LEU A 396 8.07 10.24 -19.34
C LEU A 396 8.35 11.74 -19.18
N ASN A 397 7.93 12.59 -20.11
CA ASN A 397 8.13 14.03 -19.98
C ASN A 397 6.94 14.67 -19.26
N PHE A 398 7.07 14.80 -17.95
CA PHE A 398 6.12 15.51 -17.09
C PHE A 398 6.41 17.03 -17.06
N GLN A 399 7.10 17.58 -18.05
CA GLN A 399 7.57 18.97 -18.05
C GLN A 399 8.48 19.32 -16.85
N LEU A 400 9.09 20.50 -16.90
CA LEU A 400 10.09 20.90 -15.90
C LEU A 400 9.46 21.15 -14.52
N PHE A 401 8.29 21.78 -14.47
CA PHE A 401 7.62 22.15 -13.22
C PHE A 401 7.20 20.92 -12.41
N GLU A 402 6.56 19.95 -13.05
CA GLU A 402 6.05 18.75 -12.37
C GLU A 402 7.20 17.83 -11.97
N THR A 403 8.21 17.67 -12.85
CA THR A 403 9.44 16.93 -12.56
C THR A 403 10.20 17.54 -11.37
N ALA A 404 10.37 18.86 -11.33
CA ALA A 404 11.05 19.53 -10.21
C ALA A 404 10.26 19.35 -8.90
N THR A 405 8.94 19.44 -8.97
CA THR A 405 8.06 19.23 -7.80
C THR A 405 8.18 17.81 -7.26
N LEU A 406 8.20 16.80 -8.15
CA LEU A 406 8.41 15.41 -7.78
C LEU A 406 9.80 15.20 -7.15
N PHE A 407 10.85 15.74 -7.76
CA PHE A 407 12.23 15.64 -7.24
C PHE A 407 12.36 16.23 -5.84
N ILE A 408 11.87 17.45 -5.63
CA ILE A 408 11.89 18.11 -4.32
C ILE A 408 11.09 17.30 -3.29
N THR A 409 9.93 16.78 -3.68
CA THR A 409 9.08 15.97 -2.81
C THR A 409 9.78 14.69 -2.35
N VAL A 410 10.37 13.94 -3.28
CA VAL A 410 11.11 12.71 -2.97
C VAL A 410 12.29 13.02 -2.05
N LEU A 411 13.01 14.11 -2.31
CA LEU A 411 14.14 14.54 -1.48
C LEU A 411 13.70 14.92 -0.06
N VAL A 412 12.66 15.75 0.08
CA VAL A 412 12.13 16.17 1.38
C VAL A 412 11.71 14.95 2.20
N VAL A 413 10.97 14.01 1.60
CA VAL A 413 10.51 12.81 2.29
C VAL A 413 11.66 11.88 2.64
N ALA A 414 12.63 11.67 1.74
CA ALA A 414 13.82 10.86 2.04
C ALA A 414 14.58 11.40 3.26
N PHE A 415 14.74 12.73 3.38
CA PHE A 415 15.35 13.35 4.55
C PHE A 415 14.49 13.20 5.82
N MET A 416 13.17 13.38 5.72
CA MET A 416 12.26 13.23 6.87
C MET A 416 12.29 11.81 7.44
N LEU A 417 12.54 10.80 6.60
CA LEU A 417 12.56 9.40 6.96
C LEU A 417 13.92 8.89 7.47
N GLN A 418 15.00 9.63 7.24
CA GLN A 418 16.37 9.20 7.55
C GLN A 418 16.58 8.83 9.03
N GLU A 419 15.88 9.51 9.93
CA GLU A 419 15.99 9.29 11.37
C GLU A 419 15.23 8.05 11.87
N GLY A 420 14.33 7.46 11.08
CA GLY A 420 13.48 6.31 11.46
C GLY A 420 12.48 6.57 12.58
N THR A 421 12.20 7.85 12.84
CA THR A 421 11.25 8.29 13.87
C THR A 421 10.24 9.25 13.26
N SER A 422 9.00 9.17 13.72
CA SER A 422 7.96 10.14 13.39
C SER A 422 7.62 11.02 14.60
N ASN A 423 7.11 12.20 14.33
CA ASN A 423 6.46 13.05 15.31
C ASN A 423 5.41 13.92 14.61
N TYR A 424 4.51 14.51 15.40
CA TYR A 424 3.43 15.33 14.85
C TYR A 424 3.94 16.56 14.08
N PHE A 425 5.11 17.10 14.44
CA PHE A 425 5.68 18.25 13.75
C PHE A 425 6.19 17.90 12.34
N LYS A 426 6.88 16.75 12.18
CA LYS A 426 7.24 16.19 10.85
C LYS A 426 5.99 15.98 10.01
N GLY A 427 4.93 15.46 10.60
CA GLY A 427 3.64 15.30 9.92
C GLY A 427 3.04 16.62 9.46
N LEU A 428 3.01 17.62 10.33
CA LEU A 428 2.53 18.96 9.99
C LEU A 428 3.37 19.59 8.87
N MET A 429 4.70 19.46 8.90
CA MET A 429 5.58 19.96 7.85
C MET A 429 5.23 19.36 6.48
N LEU A 430 5.03 18.04 6.40
CA LEU A 430 4.65 17.36 5.16
C LEU A 430 3.28 17.82 4.63
N ILE A 431 2.30 18.01 5.51
CA ILE A 431 0.98 18.56 5.14
C ILE A 431 1.14 19.98 4.58
N LEU A 432 1.93 20.84 5.23
CA LEU A 432 2.19 22.20 4.75
C LEU A 432 2.93 22.20 3.41
N CYS A 433 3.89 21.29 3.20
CA CYS A 433 4.53 21.09 1.90
C CYS A 433 3.50 20.71 0.83
N TYR A 434 2.57 19.80 1.12
CA TYR A 434 1.51 19.44 0.18
C TYR A 434 0.61 20.65 -0.16
N LEU A 435 0.25 21.47 0.83
CA LEU A 435 -0.54 22.68 0.58
C LEU A 435 0.18 23.68 -0.32
N ILE A 436 1.50 23.84 -0.16
CA ILE A 436 2.32 24.68 -1.05
C ILE A 436 2.32 24.10 -2.47
N VAL A 437 2.48 22.78 -2.61
CA VAL A 437 2.43 22.08 -3.90
C VAL A 437 1.06 22.27 -4.56
N ALA A 438 -0.03 22.04 -3.82
CA ALA A 438 -1.39 22.21 -4.32
C ALA A 438 -1.65 23.66 -4.78
N ALA A 439 -1.26 24.65 -3.98
CA ALA A 439 -1.37 26.06 -4.37
C ALA A 439 -0.53 26.39 -5.62
N SER A 440 0.64 25.76 -5.77
CA SER A 440 1.49 25.94 -6.95
C SER A 440 0.86 25.36 -8.20
N PHE A 441 0.21 24.19 -8.11
CA PHE A 441 -0.56 23.62 -9.22
C PHE A 441 -1.84 24.40 -9.53
N PHE A 442 -2.44 25.08 -8.56
CA PHE A 442 -3.62 25.92 -8.78
C PHE A 442 -3.33 27.12 -9.69
N VAL A 443 -2.10 27.64 -9.64
CA VAL A 443 -1.63 28.75 -10.49
C VAL A 443 -0.81 28.27 -11.70
N HIS A 444 -0.67 26.95 -11.89
CA HIS A 444 0.07 26.35 -12.99
C HIS A 444 -0.88 25.98 -14.14
N VAL A 445 -0.46 26.29 -15.36
CA VAL A 445 -1.16 25.90 -16.59
C VAL A 445 -0.12 25.29 -17.53
N ASP A 446 -0.45 24.16 -18.14
CA ASP A 446 0.36 23.55 -19.18
C ASP A 446 0.52 24.54 -20.34
N ARG A 447 1.75 24.68 -20.85
CA ARG A 447 1.98 25.45 -22.08
C ARG A 447 1.19 24.80 -23.23
N SER A 448 0.41 25.59 -23.94
CA SER A 448 -0.25 25.13 -25.16
C SER A 448 0.78 24.94 -26.26
N SER A 449 0.57 23.97 -27.16
CA SER A 449 1.44 23.74 -28.33
C SER A 449 1.48 24.91 -29.32
N ASP A 450 0.64 25.94 -29.10
CA ASP A 450 0.54 27.13 -29.94
C ASP A 450 1.47 28.28 -29.46
N ASP A 451 2.14 28.11 -28.31
CA ASP A 451 3.03 29.12 -27.72
C ASP A 451 4.53 28.97 -28.10
N ASP A 452 4.86 28.04 -29.01
CA ASP A 452 6.24 27.79 -29.51
C ASP A 452 6.41 28.09 -31.01
#